data_AF-A0A835MBK7-F1
#
_entry.id   AF-A0A835MBK7-F1
#
_cell.length_a   1.000
_cell.length_b   1.000
_cell.length_c   1.000
_cell.angle_alpha   90.00
_cell.angle_beta   90.00
_cell.angle_gamma   90.00
#
_symmetry.space_group_name_H-M   'P 1'
#
loop_
_entity.id
_entity.type
_entity.pdbx_description
1 polymer ?
#
loop_
_entity_poly.entity_id
_entity_poly.type
_entity_poly.pdbx_seq_one_letter_code
_entity_poly.pdbx_strand_id
1 'polypeptide(L)' 'MIGGRQYIVFTVRFLTAQRLKGAKVNDKIILNKVLLVGTKMTTYIGQPVVTNTAMHTVVEDQVCLRHMNICQIVVFTI' A
#
# COMPACT_ATOMS: atom_id res chain seq x y z
N MET A 1 -0.46 -6.31 0.42
CA MET A 1 0.85 -6.94 0.74
C MET A 1 1.94 -6.27 -0.05
N ILE A 2 3.05 -5.88 0.57
CA ILE A 2 4.19 -5.24 -0.11
C ILE A 2 5.48 -5.93 0.35
N GLY A 3 6.30 -6.41 -0.59
CA GLY A 3 7.58 -7.06 -0.28
C GLY A 3 7.50 -8.29 0.65
N GLY A 4 6.38 -9.01 0.66
CA GLY A 4 6.15 -10.15 1.56
C GLY A 4 5.62 -9.78 2.96
N ARG A 5 5.46 -8.49 3.26
CA ARG A 5 4.90 -8.01 4.53
C ARG A 5 3.44 -7.55 4.35
N GLN A 6 2.66 -7.74 5.40
CA GLN A 6 1.29 -7.22 5.50
C GLN A 6 1.31 -5.89 6.24
N TYR A 7 0.51 -4.95 5.76
CA TYR A 7 0.41 -3.60 6.30
C TYR A 7 -1.05 -3.27 6.53
N ILE A 8 -1.35 -2.65 7.66
CA ILE A 8 -2.66 -2.09 7.95
C ILE A 8 -2.65 -0.66 7.42
N VAL A 9 -3.60 -0.36 6.54
CA VAL A 9 -3.69 0.92 5.86
C VAL A 9 -4.97 1.62 6.30
N PHE A 10 -4.86 2.90 6.60
CA PHE A 10 -5.97 3.81 6.83
C PHE A 10 -5.96 4.92 5.79
N THR A 11 -7.15 5.42 5.46
CA THR A 11 -7.33 6.67 4.71
C THR A 11 -6.53 7.80 5.36
N VAL A 12 -5.86 8.63 4.54
CA VAL A 12 -5.12 9.84 4.98
C VAL A 12 -3.89 9.52 5.86
N ARG A 13 -3.36 8.29 5.79
CA ARG A 13 -2.09 7.93 6.44
C ARG A 13 -0.99 7.62 5.43
N PHE A 14 0.24 7.87 5.87
CA PHE A 14 1.47 7.50 5.20
C PHE A 14 1.91 6.11 5.66
N LEU A 15 2.35 5.28 4.72
CA LEU A 15 2.94 3.98 4.99
C LEU A 15 4.40 3.99 4.57
N THR A 16 5.29 3.61 5.48
CA THR A 16 6.67 3.27 5.15
C THR A 16 6.76 1.80 4.75
N ALA A 17 7.10 1.56 3.50
CA ALA A 17 7.29 0.22 2.95
C ALA A 17 8.68 0.07 2.32
N GLN A 18 9.03 -1.17 2.00
CA GLN A 18 10.22 -1.42 1.19
C GLN A 18 10.08 -0.73 -0.18
N ARG A 19 11.18 -0.19 -0.70
CA ARG A 19 11.21 0.44 -2.02
C ARG A 19 10.70 -0.52 -3.11
N LEU A 20 9.75 -0.02 -3.89
CA LEU A 20 9.26 -0.68 -5.09
C LEU A 20 10.29 -0.47 -6.22
N LYS A 21 10.78 -1.55 -6.81
CA LYS A 21 11.71 -1.46 -7.95
C LYS A 21 11.01 -0.76 -9.12
N GLY A 22 11.58 0.34 -9.59
CA GLY A 22 11.09 1.08 -10.75
C GLY A 22 10.04 2.16 -10.47
N ALA A 23 9.58 2.34 -9.23
CA ALA A 23 8.70 3.45 -8.88
C ALA A 23 9.49 4.75 -8.74
N LYS A 24 8.92 5.89 -9.16
CA LYS A 24 9.44 7.24 -8.92
C LYS A 24 8.56 8.00 -7.91
N VAL A 25 9.07 9.12 -7.42
CA VAL A 25 8.28 10.07 -6.64
C VAL A 25 7.12 10.60 -7.49
N ASN A 26 5.94 10.71 -6.88
CA ASN A 26 4.65 11.05 -7.49
C ASN A 26 4.03 10.00 -8.44
N ASP A 27 4.61 8.80 -8.55
CA ASP A 27 3.97 7.74 -9.31
C ASP A 27 2.73 7.21 -8.60
N LYS A 28 1.65 7.02 -9.38
CA LYS A 28 0.43 6.36 -8.95
C LYS A 28 0.58 4.85 -9.10
N ILE A 29 0.47 4.14 -7.99
CA ILE A 29 0.62 2.69 -7.92
C ILE A 29 -0.69 2.08 -7.45
N ILE A 30 -1.10 1.00 -8.11
CA ILE A 30 -2.30 0.26 -7.74
C ILE A 30 -1.88 -1.03 -7.03
N LEU A 31 -2.33 -1.18 -5.78
CA LEU A 31 -2.12 -2.38 -4.99
C LEU A 31 -3.33 -3.32 -5.15
N ASN A 32 -3.17 -4.37 -5.97
CA ASN A 32 -4.24 -5.34 -6.22
C ASN A 32 -4.35 -6.44 -5.15
N LYS A 33 -3.33 -6.60 -4.30
CA LYS A 33 -3.30 -7.63 -3.25
C LYS A 33 -3.79 -7.06 -1.91
N VAL A 34 -5.11 -7.09 -1.74
CA VAL A 34 -5.81 -6.72 -0.51
C VAL A 34 -6.41 -7.98 0.14
N LEU A 35 -6.16 -8.15 1.43
CA LEU A 35 -6.59 -9.35 2.18
C LEU A 35 -7.89 -9.10 2.95
N LEU A 36 -8.04 -7.88 3.47
CA LEU A 36 -9.16 -7.49 4.31
C LEU A 36 -9.52 -6.04 4.02
N VAL A 37 -10.82 -5.78 3.86
CA VAL A 37 -11.37 -4.43 3.76
C VAL A 37 -12.43 -4.27 4.84
N GLY A 38 -12.13 -3.43 5.82
CA GLY A 38 -13.06 -3.08 6.90
C GLY A 38 -13.74 -1.75 6.63
N THR A 39 -15.06 -1.73 6.68
CA THR A 39 -15.85 -0.50 6.79
C THR A 39 -16.49 -0.44 8.17
N LYS A 40 -17.15 0.67 8.52
CA LYS A 40 -17.81 0.81 9.84
C LYS A 40 -18.89 -0.24 10.09
N MET A 41 -19.53 -0.74 9.03
CA MET A 41 -20.69 -1.65 9.13
C MET A 41 -20.33 -3.12 8.84
N THR A 42 -19.41 -3.35 7.91
CA THR A 42 -19.07 -4.70 7.45
C THR A 42 -17.58 -4.83 7.15
N THR A 43 -17.06 -6.04 7.32
CA THR A 43 -15.69 -6.41 6.97
C THR A 43 -15.72 -7.50 5.91
N TYR A 44 -15.03 -7.26 4.80
CA TYR A 44 -14.84 -8.23 3.74
C TYR A 44 -13.50 -8.93 3.96
N ILE A 45 -13.54 -10.25 4.17
CA ILE A 45 -12.37 -11.10 4.35
C ILE A 45 -12.15 -11.88 3.06
N GLY A 46 -10.99 -11.70 2.43
CA GLY A 46 -10.61 -12.43 1.23
C GLY A 46 -10.20 -13.86 1.56
N GLN A 47 -10.75 -14.83 0.83
CA GLN A 47 -10.32 -16.23 0.88
C GLN A 47 -9.81 -16.62 -0.52
N PRO A 48 -8.52 -16.44 -0.88
CA PRO A 48 -7.36 -15.95 -0.11
C PRO A 48 -7.06 -14.44 -0.24
N VAL A 49 -7.68 -13.75 -1.20
CA VAL A 49 -7.58 -12.30 -1.45
C VAL A 49 -8.96 -11.77 -1.80
N VAL A 50 -9.24 -10.49 -1.53
CA VAL A 50 -10.49 -9.87 -1.96
C VAL A 50 -10.41 -9.62 -3.46
N THR A 51 -11.37 -10.13 -4.22
CA THR A 51 -11.41 -9.98 -5.68
C THR A 51 -11.91 -8.60 -6.08
N ASN A 52 -11.36 -8.05 -7.18
CA ASN A 52 -11.77 -6.78 -7.77
C ASN A 52 -11.58 -5.53 -6.88
N THR A 53 -10.70 -5.61 -5.88
CA THR A 53 -10.32 -4.45 -5.07
C THR A 53 -8.99 -3.86 -5.54
N ALA A 54 -8.97 -2.56 -5.74
CA ALA A 54 -7.79 -1.79 -6.07
C ALA A 54 -7.54 -0.74 -4.99
N MET A 55 -6.35 -0.75 -4.38
CA MET A 55 -5.91 0.37 -3.54
C MET A 55 -5.08 1.33 -4.36
N HIS A 56 -5.56 2.57 -4.46
CA HIS A 56 -4.82 3.65 -5.11
C HIS A 56 -3.80 4.24 -4.13
N THR A 57 -2.55 4.31 -4.56
CA THR A 57 -1.48 4.82 -3.72
C THR A 57 -0.58 5.73 -4.54
N VAL A 58 0.00 6.74 -3.90
CA VAL A 58 0.97 7.64 -4.50
C VAL A 58 2.28 7.49 -3.73
N VAL A 59 3.39 7.43 -4.44
CA VAL A 59 4.71 7.49 -3.81
C VAL A 59 5.03 8.95 -3.50
N GLU A 60 5.11 9.30 -2.22
CA GLU A 60 5.49 10.67 -1.81
C GLU A 60 7.01 10.84 -1.79
N ASP A 61 7.72 9.88 -1.18
CA ASP A 61 9.16 10.03 -0.97
C ASP A 61 9.89 8.69 -1.05
N GLN A 62 11.15 8.76 -1.47
CA GLN A 62 12.08 7.65 -1.53
C GLN A 62 13.34 8.00 -0.76
N VAL A 63 13.38 7.59 0.52
CA VAL A 63 14.54 7.78 1.36
C VAL A 63 15.50 6.60 1.16
N CYS A 64 16.61 6.88 0.48
CA CYS A 64 17.70 5.92 0.34
C CYS A 64 18.69 6.11 1.52
N LEU A 65 18.41 5.49 2.67
CA LEU A 65 19.40 5.41 3.74
C LEU A 65 20.42 4.31 3.40
N ARG A 66 21.71 4.51 3.72
CA ARG A 66 22.88 3.70 3.28
C ARG A 66 22.85 2.17 3.57
N HIS A 67 21.76 1.64 4.14
CA HIS A 67 21.54 0.21 4.33
C HIS A 67 20.08 -0.25 4.08
N MET A 68 19.12 0.67 3.93
CA MET A 68 17.72 0.32 3.70
C MET A 68 17.08 1.26 2.69
N ASN A 69 16.63 0.68 1.57
CA ASN A 69 15.80 1.36 0.58
C ASN A 69 14.34 1.36 1.07
N ILE A 70 13.94 2.44 1.73
CA ILE A 70 12.57 2.62 2.26
C ILE A 70 11.85 3.66 1.41
N CYS A 71 10.57 3.46 1.18
CA CYS A 71 9.70 4.37 0.44
C CYS A 71 8.50 4.75 1.32
N GLN A 72 8.18 6.05 1.35
CA GLN A 72 6.93 6.54 1.92
C GLN A 72 5.86 6.57 0.84
N ILE A 73 4.80 5.80 1.07
CA ILE A 73 3.67 5.65 0.18
C ILE A 73 2.46 6.28 0.90
N VAL A 74 1.81 7.24 0.26
CA VAL A 74 0.50 7.72 0.69
C VAL A 74 -0.57 6.86 0.09
N VAL A 75 -1.52 6.47 0.93
CA VAL A 75 -2.68 5.73 0.47
C VAL A 75 -3.86 6.68 0.37
N PHE A 76 -4.31 6.86 -0.86
CA PHE A 76 -5.58 7.51 -1.18
C PHE A 76 -6.58 6.38 -1.37
N THR A 77 -7.49 6.20 -0.42
CA THR A 77 -8.58 5.24 -0.66
C THR A 77 -9.47 5.78 -1.78
N ILE A 78 -9.94 4.85 -2.62
CA ILE A 78 -10.88 4.99 -3.76
C ILE A 78 -11.60 6.34 -3.88
#